data_AF-A0A960SR81-F1
#
_entry.id   AF-A0A960SR81-F1
#
_cell.length_a   1.000
_cell.length_b   1.000
_cell.length_c   1.000
_cell.angle_alpha   90.00
_cell.angle_beta   90.00
_cell.angle_gamma   90.00
#
_symmetry.space_group_name_H-M   'P 1'
#
loop_
_entity.id
_entity.type
_entity.pdbx_description
1 polymer ?
#
loop_
_entity_poly.entity_id
_entity_poly.type
_entity_poly.pdbx_seq_one_letter_code
_entity_poly.pdbx_strand_id
1 'polypeptide(L)'
;MQAVEALTVSHYRSSLVDRIRSQGGVLAAGDLIVRLAKEFGFCYGVERAIDLAYAARNYFPEPTRIFLLGEIIHNPEVNDQIRAMGIVSISPRPTDEELAHISAEDVVIIPAFGTEVDTRRKLEAKGCILVDTTCGDVMSVWKRVRQYSKESVTSIIHGKARHEETKATTSQATAYGAGHYLVVYDLVET
;
A
#
# COMPACT_ATOMS: atom_id res chain seq x y z
N MET A 1 16.64 4.79 -10.11
CA MET A 1 16.44 4.72 -8.66
C MET A 1 16.99 5.95 -7.93
N GLN A 2 18.27 6.31 -8.06
CA GLN A 2 18.82 7.50 -7.37
C GLN A 2 18.05 8.82 -7.57
N ALA A 3 17.54 9.08 -8.78
CA ALA A 3 16.73 10.28 -9.04
C ALA A 3 15.35 10.25 -8.36
N VAL A 4 14.77 9.06 -8.20
CA VAL A 4 13.50 8.85 -7.47
C VAL A 4 13.74 9.04 -5.98
N GLU A 5 14.78 8.41 -5.46
CA GLU A 5 15.18 8.49 -4.06
C GLU A 5 15.49 9.94 -3.64
N ALA A 6 16.17 10.73 -4.48
CA ALA A 6 16.43 12.14 -4.22
C ALA A 6 15.15 12.99 -4.14
N LEU A 7 14.16 12.70 -5.00
CA LEU A 7 12.89 13.41 -5.02
C LEU A 7 12.04 13.07 -3.78
N THR A 8 11.93 11.78 -3.45
CA THR A 8 11.30 11.27 -2.23
C THR A 8 11.93 11.89 -0.98
N VAL A 9 13.27 11.87 -0.88
CA VAL A 9 14.01 12.44 0.27
C VAL A 9 13.76 13.93 0.42
N SER A 10 13.65 14.68 -0.69
CA SER A 10 13.41 16.14 -0.64
C SER A 10 12.04 16.48 -0.06
N HIS A 11 11.01 15.67 -0.33
CA HIS A 11 9.64 15.92 0.15
C HIS A 11 9.45 15.54 1.63
N TYR A 12 10.19 14.56 2.14
CA TYR A 12 9.93 14.00 3.48
C TYR A 12 11.04 14.27 4.51
N ARG A 13 12.10 15.00 4.13
CA ARG A 13 13.12 15.48 5.08
C ARG A 13 12.75 16.80 5.73
N SER A 14 13.06 16.91 7.01
CA SER A 14 12.88 18.14 7.78
C SER A 14 14.18 18.50 8.48
N SER A 15 14.73 19.67 8.15
CA SER A 15 15.96 20.19 8.79
C SER A 15 15.79 20.38 10.31
N LEU A 16 14.58 20.68 10.76
CA LEU A 16 14.25 20.75 12.17
C LEU A 16 14.36 19.36 12.81
N VAL A 17 13.73 18.34 12.21
CA VAL A 17 13.81 16.97 12.72
C VAL A 17 15.25 16.46 12.73
N ASP A 18 16.01 16.71 11.66
CA ASP A 18 17.42 16.35 11.55
C ASP A 18 18.27 17.02 12.64
N ARG A 19 18.01 18.29 12.94
CA ARG A 19 18.66 19.02 14.03
C ARG A 19 18.32 18.43 15.40
N ILE A 20 17.06 18.09 15.65
CA ILE A 20 16.67 17.51 16.94
C ILE A 20 17.27 16.10 17.08
N ARG A 21 17.31 15.30 16.00
CA ARG A 21 17.96 13.99 15.96
C ARG A 21 19.46 14.09 16.28
N SER A 22 20.18 15.04 15.67
CA SER A 22 21.61 15.21 15.92
C SER A 22 21.94 15.66 17.35
N GLN A 23 20.96 16.19 18.08
CA GLN A 23 21.04 16.58 19.49
C GLN A 23 20.54 15.50 20.46
N GLY A 24 20.45 14.24 20.02
CA GLY A 24 20.00 13.12 20.86
C GLY A 24 18.48 12.99 20.97
N GLY A 25 17.73 13.57 20.03
CA GLY A 25 16.27 13.45 19.97
C GLY A 25 15.53 14.36 20.95
N VAL A 26 16.20 15.32 21.58
CA VAL A 26 15.60 16.25 22.54
C VAL A 26 15.95 17.68 22.16
N LEU A 27 14.95 18.55 22.16
CA LEU A 27 15.11 19.99 22.00
C LEU A 27 14.47 20.71 23.18
N ALA A 28 15.24 21.54 23.87
CA ALA A 28 14.77 22.38 24.97
C ALA A 28 14.72 23.84 24.52
N ALA A 29 13.62 24.53 24.82
CA ALA A 29 13.42 25.96 24.54
C ALA A 29 12.71 26.61 25.74
N GLY A 30 13.50 27.17 26.66
CA GLY A 30 12.98 27.60 27.96
C GLY A 30 12.43 26.40 28.74
N ASP A 31 11.18 26.50 29.19
CA ASP A 31 10.48 25.43 29.90
C ASP A 31 9.84 24.38 28.96
N LEU A 32 9.88 24.59 27.64
CA LEU A 32 9.37 23.63 26.66
C LEU A 32 10.42 22.56 26.33
N ILE A 33 10.02 21.29 26.39
CA ILE A 33 10.83 20.15 25.97
C ILE A 33 10.11 19.39 24.85
N VAL A 34 10.73 19.32 23.67
CA VAL A 34 10.30 18.47 22.55
C VAL A 34 11.15 17.21 22.56
N ARG A 35 10.52 16.03 22.51
CA ARG A 35 11.20 14.74 22.42
C ARG A 35 10.72 14.02 21.17
N LEU A 36 11.66 13.55 20.35
CA LEU A 36 11.35 12.67 19.24
C LEU A 36 11.16 11.25 19.76
N ALA A 37 10.19 10.54 19.17
CA ALA A 37 10.09 9.11 19.33
C ALA A 37 11.36 8.43 18.82
N LYS A 38 11.71 7.27 19.38
CA LYS A 38 12.86 6.48 18.92
C LYS A 38 12.70 6.06 17.46
N GLU A 39 11.50 5.58 17.12
CA GLU A 39 11.13 5.15 15.77
C GLU A 39 9.89 5.94 15.33
N PHE A 40 9.98 6.63 14.19
CA PHE A 40 8.86 7.37 13.58
C PHE A 40 9.17 7.66 12.11
N GLY A 41 8.12 7.90 11.32
CA GLY A 41 8.21 8.16 9.90
C GLY A 41 7.76 6.96 9.06
N PHE A 42 8.28 6.86 7.84
CA PHE A 42 7.94 5.78 6.94
C PHE A 42 8.66 4.50 7.31
N CYS A 43 7.93 3.38 7.25
CA CYS A 43 8.53 2.07 7.27
C CYS A 43 9.01 1.69 5.86
N TYR A 44 9.85 0.67 5.77
CA TYR A 44 10.35 0.15 4.49
C TYR A 44 9.25 -0.16 3.47
N GLY A 45 8.12 -0.73 3.91
CA GLY A 45 6.99 -1.03 3.03
C GLY A 45 6.37 0.22 2.39
N VAL A 46 6.29 1.31 3.15
CA VAL A 46 5.80 2.60 2.67
C VAL A 46 6.79 3.23 1.71
N GLU A 47 8.07 3.30 2.08
CA GLU A 47 9.12 3.86 1.21
C GLU A 47 9.17 3.15 -0.13
N ARG A 48 9.17 1.80 -0.10
CA ARG A 48 9.15 0.97 -1.31
C ARG A 48 7.92 1.26 -2.18
N ALA A 49 6.74 1.43 -1.59
CA ALA A 49 5.53 1.68 -2.36
C ALA A 49 5.55 3.04 -3.07
N ILE A 50 6.05 4.06 -2.37
CA ILE A 50 6.28 5.39 -2.95
C ILE A 50 7.31 5.29 -4.07
N ASP A 51 8.48 4.69 -3.81
CA ASP A 51 9.55 4.59 -4.80
C ASP A 51 9.12 3.84 -6.07
N LEU A 52 8.32 2.78 -5.93
CA LEU A 52 7.77 2.05 -7.08
C LEU A 52 6.75 2.88 -7.87
N ALA A 53 5.93 3.69 -7.21
CA ALA A 53 5.00 4.59 -7.91
C ALA A 53 5.75 5.67 -8.72
N TYR A 54 6.77 6.28 -8.13
CA TYR A 54 7.65 7.22 -8.83
C TYR A 54 8.44 6.55 -9.96
N ALA A 55 8.96 5.33 -9.73
CA ALA A 55 9.64 4.56 -10.75
C ALA A 55 8.70 4.18 -11.90
N ALA A 56 7.44 3.83 -11.62
CA ALA A 56 6.43 3.54 -12.62
C ALA A 56 6.19 4.76 -13.52
N ARG A 57 6.02 5.96 -12.97
CA ARG A 57 5.87 7.17 -13.80
C ARG A 57 7.11 7.45 -14.65
N ASN A 58 8.32 7.27 -14.11
CA ASN A 58 9.54 7.48 -14.88
C ASN A 58 9.74 6.46 -16.00
N TYR A 59 9.35 5.20 -15.76
CA TYR A 59 9.47 4.12 -16.74
C TYR A 59 8.37 4.17 -17.80
N PHE A 60 7.17 4.59 -17.42
CA PHE A 60 6.01 4.78 -18.28
C PHE A 60 5.69 6.29 -18.40
N PRO A 61 6.49 7.03 -19.19
CA PRO A 61 6.26 8.45 -19.40
C PRO A 61 4.93 8.68 -20.15
N GLU A 62 4.49 9.92 -20.15
CA GLU A 62 3.36 10.33 -20.98
C GLU A 62 3.58 9.95 -22.46
N PRO A 63 2.51 9.56 -23.20
CA PRO A 63 1.09 9.62 -22.83
C PRO A 63 0.55 8.37 -22.09
N THR A 64 1.42 7.50 -21.55
CA THR A 64 0.97 6.27 -20.88
C THR A 64 0.13 6.58 -19.64
N ARG A 65 -1.11 6.08 -19.60
CA ARG A 65 -1.99 6.24 -18.45
C ARG A 65 -1.56 5.30 -17.34
N ILE A 66 -1.48 5.83 -16.13
CA ILE A 66 -1.20 5.04 -14.93
C ILE A 66 -2.33 5.28 -13.95
N PHE A 67 -2.95 4.19 -13.51
CA PHE A 67 -4.00 4.18 -12.51
C PHE A 67 -3.44 3.66 -11.18
N LEU A 68 -4.03 4.11 -10.08
CA LEU A 68 -3.75 3.61 -8.74
C LEU A 68 -5.06 3.12 -8.11
N LEU A 69 -5.08 1.88 -7.64
CA LEU A 69 -6.23 1.38 -6.86
C LEU A 69 -6.25 2.07 -5.49
N GLY A 70 -7.29 2.85 -5.24
CA GLY A 70 -7.45 3.60 -3.99
C GLY A 70 -6.33 4.60 -3.75
N GLU A 71 -5.74 4.50 -2.57
CA GLU A 71 -4.60 5.31 -2.11
C GLU A 71 -3.32 4.48 -2.09
N ILE A 72 -2.16 5.07 -2.34
CA ILE A 72 -0.88 4.32 -2.29
C ILE A 72 -0.58 3.87 -0.85
N ILE A 73 -0.89 4.77 0.09
CA ILE A 73 -0.87 4.63 1.56
C ILE A 73 -1.91 5.59 2.15
N HIS A 74 -2.32 5.42 3.40
CA HIS A 74 -3.24 6.35 4.10
C HIS A 74 -2.55 7.64 4.55
N ASN A 75 -2.03 8.42 3.60
CA ASN A 75 -1.45 9.74 3.81
C ASN A 75 -1.90 10.68 2.67
N PRO A 76 -2.75 11.68 2.94
CA PRO A 76 -3.26 12.58 1.91
C PRO A 76 -2.18 13.31 1.11
N GLU A 77 -1.13 13.78 1.78
CA GLU A 77 -0.03 14.53 1.14
C GLU A 77 0.74 13.67 0.16
N VAL A 78 1.02 12.41 0.53
CA VAL A 78 1.65 11.45 -0.40
C VAL A 78 0.77 11.20 -1.61
N ASN A 79 -0.54 11.02 -1.42
CA ASN A 79 -1.46 10.80 -2.53
C ASN A 79 -1.62 12.04 -3.43
N ASP A 80 -1.55 13.25 -2.88
CA ASP A 80 -1.51 14.50 -3.66
C ASP A 80 -0.27 14.54 -4.58
N GLN A 81 0.89 14.14 -4.07
CA GLN A 81 2.10 14.05 -4.89
C GLN A 81 1.98 13.00 -5.99
N ILE A 82 1.40 11.83 -5.68
CA ILE A 82 1.13 10.79 -6.70
C ILE A 82 0.20 11.33 -7.79
N ARG A 83 -0.88 12.04 -7.42
CA ARG A 83 -1.78 12.69 -8.38
C ARG A 83 -1.09 13.76 -9.22
N ALA A 84 -0.22 14.56 -8.61
CA ALA A 84 0.56 15.59 -9.32
C ALA A 84 1.50 15.02 -10.39
N MET A 85 1.87 13.74 -10.29
CA MET A 85 2.61 12.99 -11.31
C MET A 85 1.72 12.44 -12.45
N GLY A 86 0.45 12.84 -12.52
CA GLY A 86 -0.50 12.36 -13.52
C GLY A 86 -0.93 10.91 -13.31
N ILE A 87 -0.78 10.35 -12.11
CA ILE A 87 -1.31 9.02 -11.75
C ILE A 87 -2.75 9.20 -11.26
N VAL A 88 -3.69 8.48 -11.86
CA VAL A 88 -5.13 8.63 -11.59
C VAL A 88 -5.58 7.59 -10.57
N SER A 89 -6.01 8.04 -9.39
CA SER A 89 -6.65 7.15 -8.41
C SER A 89 -8.03 6.70 -8.89
N ILE A 90 -8.30 5.40 -8.77
CA ILE A 90 -9.61 4.77 -9.01
C ILE A 90 -10.08 4.06 -7.74
N SER A 91 -11.31 3.56 -7.71
CA SER A 91 -11.83 2.83 -6.55
C SER A 91 -10.90 1.66 -6.15
N PRO A 92 -10.69 1.38 -4.84
CA PRO A 92 -9.94 0.21 -4.38
C PRO A 92 -10.65 -1.12 -4.74
N ARG A 93 -11.97 -1.05 -4.96
CA ARG A 93 -12.78 -2.11 -5.56
C ARG A 93 -13.53 -1.52 -6.76
N PRO A 94 -12.87 -1.41 -7.92
CA PRO A 94 -13.51 -0.88 -9.11
C PRO A 94 -14.60 -1.86 -9.58
N THR A 95 -15.72 -1.28 -9.98
CA THR A 95 -16.79 -1.99 -10.69
C THR A 95 -16.33 -2.46 -12.06
N ASP A 96 -17.07 -3.38 -12.68
CA ASP A 96 -16.73 -3.85 -14.03
C ASP A 96 -16.83 -2.71 -15.07
N GLU A 97 -17.71 -1.73 -14.84
CA GLU A 97 -17.82 -0.51 -15.64
C GLU A 97 -16.57 0.37 -15.52
N GLU A 98 -16.09 0.62 -14.29
CA GLU A 98 -14.84 1.36 -14.07
C GLU A 98 -13.64 0.65 -14.70
N LEU A 99 -13.56 -0.68 -14.55
CA LEU A 99 -12.52 -1.48 -15.16
C LEU A 99 -12.60 -1.47 -16.69
N ALA A 100 -13.77 -1.31 -17.29
CA ALA A 100 -13.94 -1.28 -18.75
C ALA A 100 -13.12 -0.15 -19.41
N HIS A 101 -12.81 0.93 -18.69
CA HIS A 101 -11.99 2.04 -19.15
C HIS A 101 -10.47 1.76 -19.17
N ILE A 102 -10.04 0.65 -18.56
CA ILE A 102 -8.64 0.19 -18.52
C ILE A 102 -8.38 -0.76 -19.71
N SER A 103 -7.36 -0.46 -20.49
CA SER A 103 -6.85 -1.23 -21.63
C SER A 103 -5.54 -1.96 -21.29
N ALA A 104 -5.05 -2.79 -22.23
CA ALA A 104 -3.84 -3.59 -22.03
C ALA A 104 -2.56 -2.74 -22.00
N GLU A 105 -2.60 -1.55 -22.59
CA GLU A 105 -1.49 -0.59 -22.65
C GLU A 105 -1.38 0.26 -21.37
N ASP A 106 -2.40 0.23 -20.51
CA ASP A 106 -2.41 0.99 -19.27
C ASP A 106 -1.60 0.29 -18.17
N VAL A 107 -1.11 1.09 -17.24
CA VAL A 107 -0.45 0.61 -16.02
C VAL A 107 -1.41 0.76 -14.85
N VAL A 108 -1.51 -0.26 -14.00
CA VAL A 108 -2.28 -0.21 -12.76
C VAL A 108 -1.37 -0.52 -11.58
N ILE A 109 -1.27 0.43 -10.65
CA ILE A 109 -0.52 0.30 -9.41
C ILE A 109 -1.45 -0.31 -8.35
N ILE A 110 -1.02 -1.43 -7.77
CA ILE A 110 -1.64 -2.02 -6.58
C ILE A 110 -0.94 -1.41 -5.35
N PRO A 111 -1.69 -0.88 -4.37
CA PRO A 111 -1.14 -0.14 -3.24
C PRO A 111 -0.42 -1.01 -2.20
N ALA A 112 0.20 -0.38 -1.20
CA ALA A 112 1.06 -1.05 -0.23
C ALA A 112 0.35 -2.13 0.61
N PHE A 113 -0.96 -1.95 0.85
CA PHE A 113 -1.82 -2.90 1.57
C PHE A 113 -2.41 -3.99 0.66
N GLY A 114 -2.15 -3.93 -0.65
CA GLY A 114 -2.60 -4.91 -1.62
C GLY A 114 -3.99 -4.67 -2.20
N THR A 115 -4.51 -5.68 -2.88
CA THR A 115 -5.88 -5.70 -3.41
C THR A 115 -6.48 -7.10 -3.28
N GLU A 116 -7.79 -7.20 -3.42
CA GLU A 116 -8.50 -8.47 -3.39
C GLU A 116 -8.14 -9.35 -4.60
N VAL A 117 -8.15 -10.67 -4.40
CA VAL A 117 -7.78 -11.64 -5.45
C VAL A 117 -8.66 -11.47 -6.70
N ASP A 118 -9.95 -11.19 -6.53
CA ASP A 118 -10.88 -10.98 -7.66
C ASP A 118 -10.50 -9.75 -8.48
N THR A 119 -10.29 -8.60 -7.83
CA THR A 119 -9.84 -7.36 -8.49
C THR A 119 -8.54 -7.58 -9.25
N ARG A 120 -7.56 -8.25 -8.63
CA ARG A 120 -6.30 -8.61 -9.29
C ARG A 120 -6.53 -9.48 -10.53
N ARG A 121 -7.34 -10.55 -10.42
CA ARG A 121 -7.65 -11.44 -11.55
C ARG A 121 -8.33 -10.71 -12.70
N LYS A 122 -9.25 -9.78 -12.41
CA LYS A 122 -9.92 -8.97 -13.45
C LYS A 122 -8.93 -8.07 -14.19
N LEU A 123 -7.98 -7.46 -13.48
CA LEU A 123 -6.92 -6.66 -14.09
C LEU A 123 -5.96 -7.52 -14.93
N GLU A 124 -5.53 -8.67 -14.40
CA GLU A 124 -4.70 -9.64 -15.13
C GLU A 124 -5.40 -10.13 -16.40
N ALA A 125 -6.71 -10.40 -16.34
CA ALA A 125 -7.51 -10.82 -17.49
C ALA A 125 -7.65 -9.74 -18.58
N LYS A 126 -7.54 -8.46 -18.20
CA LYS A 126 -7.49 -7.34 -19.15
C LYS A 126 -6.15 -7.19 -19.85
N GLY A 127 -5.09 -7.82 -19.32
CA GLY A 127 -3.74 -7.73 -19.87
C GLY A 127 -3.04 -6.40 -19.63
N CYS A 128 -3.57 -5.55 -18.72
CA CYS A 128 -2.89 -4.31 -18.33
C CYS A 128 -1.60 -4.61 -17.56
N ILE A 129 -0.68 -3.64 -17.55
CA ILE A 129 0.60 -3.78 -16.85
C ILE A 129 0.38 -3.54 -15.35
N LEU A 130 0.71 -4.53 -14.52
CA LEU A 130 0.58 -4.42 -13.07
C LEU A 130 1.89 -4.02 -12.40
N VAL A 131 1.84 -2.96 -11.58
CA VAL A 131 2.91 -2.58 -10.65
C VAL A 131 2.44 -2.88 -9.24
N ASP A 132 2.90 -4.01 -8.69
CA ASP A 132 2.48 -4.48 -7.35
C ASP A 132 3.39 -3.90 -6.25
N THR A 133 2.87 -2.90 -5.54
CA THR A 133 3.60 -2.24 -4.44
C THR A 133 3.33 -2.86 -3.07
N THR A 134 2.57 -3.96 -3.00
CA THR A 134 2.22 -4.63 -1.74
C THR A 134 3.47 -4.85 -0.88
N CYS A 135 3.36 -4.51 0.41
CA CYS A 135 4.43 -4.68 1.39
C CYS A 135 4.81 -6.16 1.54
N GLY A 136 6.11 -6.46 1.65
CA GLY A 136 6.60 -7.83 1.84
C GLY A 136 6.04 -8.49 3.10
N ASP A 137 5.80 -7.71 4.16
CA ASP A 137 5.20 -8.22 5.40
C ASP A 137 3.74 -8.65 5.20
N VAL A 138 2.96 -7.87 4.43
CA VAL A 138 1.58 -8.22 4.04
C VAL A 138 1.58 -9.50 3.20
N MET A 139 2.46 -9.58 2.21
CA MET A 139 2.61 -10.79 1.38
C MET A 139 3.00 -12.03 2.22
N SER A 140 3.77 -11.85 3.30
CA SER A 140 4.13 -12.94 4.21
C SER A 140 2.90 -13.51 4.94
N VAL A 141 1.95 -12.65 5.32
CA VAL A 141 0.66 -13.06 5.91
C VAL A 141 -0.16 -13.81 4.87
N TRP A 142 -0.26 -13.28 3.65
CA TRP A 142 -1.00 -13.95 2.57
C TRP A 142 -0.43 -15.34 2.23
N LYS A 143 0.89 -15.53 2.31
CA LYS A 143 1.51 -16.86 2.13
C LYS A 143 0.99 -17.87 3.15
N ARG A 144 0.87 -17.49 4.42
CA ARG A 144 0.35 -18.35 5.50
C ARG A 144 -1.14 -18.63 5.31
N VAL A 145 -1.93 -17.58 5.06
CA VAL A 145 -3.38 -17.69 4.85
C VAL A 145 -3.72 -18.60 3.66
N ARG A 146 -2.96 -18.50 2.55
CA ARG A 146 -3.12 -19.40 1.40
C ARG A 146 -2.76 -20.85 1.72
N GLN A 147 -1.76 -21.08 2.57
CA GLN A 147 -1.41 -22.43 2.99
C GLN A 147 -2.56 -23.05 3.80
N TYR A 148 -3.10 -22.31 4.76
CA TYR A 148 -4.25 -22.76 5.56
C TYR A 148 -5.49 -23.03 4.70
N SER A 149 -5.72 -22.20 3.66
CA SER A 149 -6.79 -22.42 2.69
C SER A 149 -6.70 -23.79 2.00
N LYS A 150 -5.48 -24.19 1.60
CA LYS A 150 -5.23 -25.49 0.94
C LYS A 150 -5.36 -26.66 1.92
N GLU A 151 -5.02 -26.44 3.18
CA GLU A 151 -5.09 -27.44 4.25
C GLU A 151 -6.49 -27.55 4.88
N SER A 152 -7.48 -26.79 4.37
CA SER A 152 -8.85 -26.72 4.94
C SER A 152 -8.85 -26.28 6.41
N VAL A 153 -7.90 -25.41 6.78
CA VAL A 153 -7.78 -24.82 8.12
C VAL A 153 -8.40 -23.43 8.12
N THR A 154 -9.16 -23.11 9.16
CA THR A 154 -9.77 -21.78 9.32
C THR A 154 -8.74 -20.77 9.79
N SER A 155 -8.59 -19.66 9.05
CA SER A 155 -7.73 -18.54 9.46
C SER A 155 -8.48 -17.58 10.38
N ILE A 156 -7.97 -17.36 11.59
CA ILE A 156 -8.46 -16.29 12.48
C ILE A 156 -7.60 -15.05 12.22
N ILE A 157 -8.22 -13.98 11.73
CA ILE A 157 -7.55 -12.72 11.36
C ILE A 157 -7.96 -11.65 12.36
N HIS A 158 -7.03 -11.23 13.21
CA HIS A 158 -7.28 -10.13 14.14
C HIS A 158 -7.11 -8.79 13.42
N GLY A 159 -8.18 -8.01 13.27
CA GLY A 159 -8.16 -6.74 12.55
C GLY A 159 -9.54 -6.17 12.26
N LYS A 160 -9.57 -5.02 11.57
CA LYS A 160 -10.83 -4.35 11.20
C LYS A 160 -11.37 -4.95 9.89
N ALA A 161 -12.50 -5.64 9.94
CA ALA A 161 -13.09 -6.31 8.76
C ALA A 161 -13.27 -5.44 7.51
N ARG A 162 -13.43 -4.12 7.70
CA ARG A 162 -13.64 -3.16 6.60
C ARG A 162 -12.35 -2.56 6.04
N HIS A 163 -11.20 -2.77 6.69
CA HIS A 163 -9.90 -2.23 6.27
C HIS A 163 -9.39 -2.95 5.01
N GLU A 164 -8.72 -2.21 4.13
CA GLU A 164 -8.32 -2.71 2.80
C GLU A 164 -7.33 -3.88 2.90
N GLU A 165 -6.34 -3.79 3.79
CA GLU A 165 -5.42 -4.90 4.06
C GLU A 165 -6.14 -6.17 4.55
N THR A 166 -7.16 -6.01 5.40
CA THR A 166 -7.95 -7.14 5.92
C THR A 166 -8.80 -7.76 4.81
N LYS A 167 -9.40 -6.93 3.95
CA LYS A 167 -10.15 -7.40 2.77
C LYS A 167 -9.25 -8.14 1.78
N ALA A 168 -8.09 -7.58 1.46
CA ALA A 168 -7.10 -8.25 0.61
C ALA A 168 -6.68 -9.58 1.22
N THR A 169 -6.36 -9.62 2.52
CA THR A 169 -5.95 -10.84 3.24
C THR A 169 -7.04 -11.91 3.29
N THR A 170 -8.28 -11.54 3.63
CA THR A 170 -9.41 -12.48 3.70
C THR A 170 -9.74 -13.06 2.33
N SER A 171 -9.62 -12.28 1.24
CA SER A 171 -9.80 -12.81 -0.12
C SER A 171 -8.80 -13.91 -0.48
N GLN A 172 -7.59 -13.91 0.10
CA GLN A 172 -6.60 -14.98 -0.08
C GLN A 172 -7.02 -16.29 0.60
N ALA A 173 -7.80 -16.21 1.69
CA ALA A 173 -8.21 -17.36 2.48
C ALA A 173 -9.21 -18.26 1.76
N THR A 174 -9.99 -17.70 0.83
CA THR A 174 -11.03 -18.43 0.08
C THR A 174 -10.66 -18.67 -1.38
N ALA A 175 -9.57 -18.07 -1.89
CA ALA A 175 -9.28 -18.07 -3.32
C ALA A 175 -8.56 -19.32 -3.87
N TYR A 176 -7.99 -20.17 -3.02
CA TYR A 176 -7.06 -21.24 -3.43
C TYR A 176 -7.39 -22.63 -2.82
N GLY A 177 -8.57 -22.81 -2.23
CA GLY A 177 -9.00 -24.04 -1.57
C GLY A 177 -10.38 -23.90 -0.94
N ALA A 178 -10.72 -24.82 -0.03
CA ALA A 178 -11.96 -24.78 0.75
C ALA A 178 -11.76 -24.09 2.11
N GLY A 179 -10.78 -23.20 2.20
CA GLY A 179 -10.45 -22.46 3.42
C GLY A 179 -11.60 -21.56 3.89
N HIS A 180 -11.66 -21.38 5.20
CA HIS A 180 -12.55 -20.43 5.86
C HIS A 180 -11.74 -19.37 6.60
N TYR A 181 -12.36 -18.25 6.90
CA TYR A 181 -11.77 -17.24 7.77
C TYR A 181 -12.80 -16.65 8.73
N LEU A 182 -12.31 -16.13 9.84
CA LEU A 182 -13.04 -15.26 10.75
C LEU A 182 -12.21 -14.00 10.97
N VAL A 183 -12.82 -12.82 10.87
CA VAL A 183 -12.19 -11.57 11.28
C VAL A 183 -12.68 -11.22 12.68
N VAL A 184 -11.75 -10.93 13.57
CA VAL A 184 -12.02 -10.57 14.96
C VAL A 184 -11.40 -9.20 15.23
N TYR A 185 -12.18 -8.21 15.65
CA TYR A 185 -11.62 -6.92 16.05
C TYR A 185 -11.30 -6.84 17.55
N ASP A 186 -12.15 -7.41 18.39
CA ASP A 186 -12.02 -7.41 19.85
C ASP A 186 -12.63 -8.67 20.49
N LEU A 187 -12.52 -8.78 21.82
CA LEU A 187 -13.06 -9.91 22.60
C LEU A 187 -14.59 -9.93 22.70
N VAL A 188 -15.28 -8.86 22.31
CA VAL A 188 -16.75 -8.82 22.28
C VAL A 188 -17.26 -9.48 20.99
N GLU A 189 -16.47 -9.43 19.92
CA GLU A 189 -16.77 -10.07 18.64
C GLU A 189 -16.41 -11.57 18.56
N THR A 190 -15.71 -12.13 19.56
CA THR A 190 -15.34 -13.57 19.65
C THR A 190 -16.37 -14.40 20.39
#